data_AF-A0A0A8WTP1-F1
#
_entry.id   AF-A0A0A8WTP1-F1
#
_cell.length_a   1.000
_cell.length_b   1.000
_cell.length_c   1.000
_cell.angle_alpha   90.00
_cell.angle_beta   90.00
_cell.angle_gamma   90.00
#
_symmetry.space_group_name_H-M   'P 1'
#
loop_
_entity.id
_entity.type
_entity.pdbx_description
1 polymer ?
#
loop_
_entity_poly.entity_id
_entity_poly.type
_entity_poly.pdbx_seq_one_letter_code
_entity_poly.pdbx_strand_id
1 'polypeptide(L)'
;MAFNVDIVSVTSNMLSVLKLFIIPVGGGIPAGVMLAQTKGIAWPVTALLYLVSDIILAFLFEPVLRILAFICSKVSFLTRFAAAMKAATARSVHHMAGTGAGPVGLIMISFGVDPMTGRATAHAAGHGFLAGWAIAIAGDMIYFGVIAVSTLKLNTVIKDPNVTMMIILIAMFSVPTIIKIVRTRILRHTV
;
A
#
# COMPACT_ATOMS: atom_id res chain seq x y z
N MET A 1 -38.88 11.20 10.08
CA MET A 1 -38.00 10.49 11.04
C MET A 1 -37.20 9.34 10.40
N ALA A 2 -37.74 8.61 9.41
CA ALA A 2 -37.03 7.52 8.73
C ALA A 2 -35.74 7.94 7.99
N PHE A 3 -35.75 9.09 7.29
CA PHE A 3 -34.61 9.58 6.49
C PHE A 3 -33.31 9.81 7.29
N ASN A 4 -33.44 10.20 8.57
CA ASN A 4 -32.28 10.42 9.45
C ASN A 4 -31.67 9.11 9.96
N VAL A 5 -32.48 8.06 10.12
CA VAL A 5 -32.02 6.75 10.59
C VAL A 5 -31.22 6.05 9.50
N ASP A 6 -31.66 6.18 8.24
CA ASP A 6 -30.97 5.59 7.08
C ASP A 6 -29.61 6.24 6.83
N ILE A 7 -29.52 7.57 6.92
CA ILE A 7 -28.24 8.29 6.76
C ILE A 7 -27.27 7.91 7.90
N VAL A 8 -27.72 7.94 9.15
CA VAL A 8 -26.86 7.60 10.30
C VAL A 8 -26.35 6.16 10.22
N SER A 9 -27.19 5.22 9.78
CA SER A 9 -26.82 3.81 9.56
C SER A 9 -25.76 3.66 8.46
N VAL A 10 -25.95 4.32 7.31
CA VAL A 10 -25.00 4.30 6.19
C VAL A 10 -23.66 4.91 6.58
N THR A 11 -23.67 6.07 7.24
CA THR A 11 -22.44 6.74 7.71
C THR A 11 -21.70 5.89 8.75
N SER A 12 -22.42 5.23 9.66
CA SER A 12 -21.82 4.31 10.65
C SER A 12 -21.15 3.09 10.00
N ASN A 13 -21.76 2.55 8.96
CA ASN A 13 -21.19 1.41 8.21
C ASN A 13 -19.93 1.83 7.43
N MET A 14 -19.97 2.98 6.74
CA MET A 14 -18.81 3.54 6.04
C MET A 14 -17.66 3.85 7.00
N LEU A 15 -17.96 4.41 8.18
CA LEU A 15 -16.96 4.72 9.20
C LEU A 15 -16.27 3.45 9.73
N SER A 16 -17.01 2.36 9.89
CA SER A 16 -16.43 1.08 10.34
C SER A 16 -15.44 0.50 9.32
N VAL A 17 -15.78 0.60 8.03
CA VAL A 17 -14.88 0.21 6.94
C VAL A 17 -13.65 1.13 6.88
N LEU A 18 -13.85 2.44 6.99
CA LEU A 18 -12.75 3.41 7.01
C LEU A 18 -11.76 3.16 8.16
N LYS A 19 -12.26 2.82 9.35
CA LYS A 19 -11.41 2.46 10.50
C LYS A 19 -10.49 1.27 10.20
N LEU A 20 -10.99 0.24 9.51
CA LEU A 20 -10.18 -0.92 9.13
C LEU A 20 -9.09 -0.55 8.12
N PHE A 21 -9.33 0.42 7.25
CA PHE A 21 -8.32 0.92 6.31
C PHE A 21 -7.28 1.84 6.96
N ILE A 22 -7.66 2.61 7.98
CA ILE A 22 -6.75 3.51 8.68
C ILE A 22 -5.78 2.75 9.61
N ILE A 23 -6.20 1.60 10.15
CA ILE A 23 -5.36 0.82 11.07
C ILE A 23 -4.24 0.13 10.28
N PRO A 24 -2.96 0.47 10.52
CA PRO A 24 -1.81 -0.07 9.78
C PRO A 24 -1.46 -1.48 10.29
N VAL A 25 -2.39 -2.41 10.17
CA VAL A 25 -2.22 -3.83 10.49
C VAL A 25 -2.56 -4.61 9.23
N GLY A 26 -1.64 -5.44 8.75
CA GLY A 26 -1.60 -5.98 7.37
C GLY A 26 -2.84 -6.71 6.82
N GLY A 27 -3.90 -6.90 7.62
CA GLY A 27 -5.21 -7.39 7.17
C GLY A 27 -6.25 -6.32 6.85
N GLY A 28 -5.91 -5.03 6.92
CA GLY A 28 -6.87 -3.93 6.72
C GLY A 28 -7.62 -4.00 5.39
N ILE A 29 -6.94 -4.36 4.29
CA ILE A 29 -7.57 -4.44 2.96
C ILE A 29 -8.57 -5.60 2.86
N PRO A 30 -8.20 -6.88 3.09
CA PRO A 30 -9.17 -7.97 3.03
C PRO A 30 -10.32 -7.80 4.02
N ALA A 31 -10.03 -7.36 5.25
CA ALA A 31 -11.05 -7.16 6.28
C ALA A 31 -12.01 -6.02 5.92
N GLY A 32 -11.50 -4.88 5.47
CA GLY A 32 -12.32 -3.75 5.05
C GLY A 32 -13.17 -4.06 3.82
N VAL A 33 -12.63 -4.82 2.84
CA VAL A 33 -13.37 -5.24 1.65
C VAL A 33 -14.48 -6.23 1.99
N MET A 34 -14.21 -7.22 2.84
CA MET A 34 -15.25 -8.16 3.31
C MET A 34 -16.30 -7.46 4.16
N LEU A 35 -15.91 -6.54 5.04
CA LEU A 35 -16.86 -5.75 5.81
C LEU A 35 -17.73 -4.89 4.89
N ALA A 36 -17.15 -4.21 3.91
CA ALA A 36 -17.90 -3.42 2.93
C ALA A 36 -18.91 -4.28 2.16
N GLN A 37 -18.51 -5.48 1.73
CA GLN A 37 -19.40 -6.43 1.04
C GLN A 37 -20.58 -6.85 1.95
N THR A 38 -20.32 -7.22 3.20
CA THR A 38 -21.38 -7.62 4.15
C THR A 38 -22.33 -6.49 4.52
N LYS A 39 -21.85 -5.23 4.47
CA LYS A 39 -22.65 -4.02 4.70
C LYS A 39 -23.33 -3.49 3.43
N GLY A 40 -23.21 -4.17 2.29
CA GLY A 40 -23.82 -3.77 1.02
C GLY A 40 -23.24 -2.47 0.43
N ILE A 41 -22.02 -2.10 0.81
CA ILE A 41 -21.35 -0.91 0.29
C ILE A 41 -20.81 -1.21 -1.11
N ALA A 42 -21.19 -0.37 -2.08
CA ALA A 42 -20.76 -0.53 -3.47
C ALA A 42 -19.23 -0.42 -3.61
N TRP A 43 -18.66 -1.20 -4.53
CA TRP A 43 -17.20 -1.25 -4.74
C TRP A 43 -16.54 0.12 -4.99
N PRO A 44 -17.10 1.05 -5.80
CA PRO A 44 -16.52 2.37 -5.98
C PRO A 44 -16.47 3.20 -4.68
N VAL A 45 -17.47 3.01 -3.80
CA VAL A 45 -17.51 3.69 -2.51
C VAL A 45 -16.44 3.13 -1.58
N THR A 46 -16.25 1.81 -1.56
CA THR A 46 -15.17 1.17 -0.80
C THR A 46 -13.79 1.64 -1.27
N ALA A 47 -13.58 1.74 -2.59
CA ALA A 47 -12.35 2.27 -3.16
C ALA A 47 -12.13 3.75 -2.76
N LEU A 48 -13.19 4.57 -2.76
CA LEU A 48 -13.12 5.96 -2.30
C LEU A 48 -12.78 6.05 -0.80
N LEU A 49 -13.38 5.19 0.04
CA LEU A 49 -13.04 5.12 1.47
C LEU A 49 -11.58 4.75 1.68
N TYR A 50 -11.05 3.82 0.88
CA TYR A 50 -9.65 3.44 0.91
C TYR A 50 -8.74 4.61 0.48
N LEU A 51 -9.07 5.29 -0.62
CA LEU A 51 -8.35 6.49 -1.06
C LEU A 51 -8.34 7.60 0.00
N VAL A 52 -9.47 7.84 0.66
CA VAL A 52 -9.57 8.82 1.76
C VAL A 52 -8.70 8.41 2.94
N SER A 53 -8.65 7.11 3.28
CA SER A 53 -7.73 6.57 4.29
C SER A 53 -6.28 6.92 3.95
N ASP A 54 -5.84 6.66 2.72
CA ASP A 54 -4.48 6.96 2.28
C ASP A 54 -4.13 8.44 2.34
N ILE A 55 -5.09 9.31 2.00
CA ILE A 55 -4.91 10.76 2.13
C ILE A 55 -4.74 11.15 3.60
N ILE A 56 -5.58 10.63 4.50
CA ILE A 56 -5.47 10.88 5.94
C ILE A 56 -4.10 10.42 6.44
N LEU A 57 -3.67 9.21 6.07
CA LEU A 57 -2.37 8.66 6.42
C LEU A 57 -1.24 9.53 5.85
N ALA A 58 -1.35 10.03 4.63
CA ALA A 58 -0.34 10.90 4.03
C ALA A 58 -0.10 12.16 4.87
N PHE A 59 -1.18 12.81 5.33
CA PHE A 59 -1.09 13.98 6.20
C PHE A 59 -0.56 13.65 7.60
N LEU A 60 -0.87 12.47 8.13
CA LEU A 60 -0.39 12.03 9.45
C LEU A 60 1.08 11.61 9.42
N PHE A 61 1.51 10.88 8.39
CA PHE A 61 2.84 10.29 8.30
C PHE A 61 3.89 11.25 7.76
N GLU A 62 3.56 12.18 6.86
CA GLU A 62 4.54 13.17 6.38
C GLU A 62 5.27 13.92 7.51
N PRO A 63 4.59 14.51 8.52
CA PRO A 63 5.31 15.19 9.60
C PRO A 63 6.16 14.23 10.43
N VAL A 64 5.67 13.01 10.70
CA VAL A 64 6.41 11.98 11.42
C VAL A 64 7.68 11.60 10.66
N LEU A 65 7.58 11.33 9.36
CA LEU A 65 8.70 11.00 8.48
C LEU A 65 9.71 12.15 8.40
N ARG A 66 9.25 13.41 8.34
CA ARG A 66 10.13 14.59 8.36
C ARG A 66 10.88 14.75 9.68
N ILE A 67 10.20 14.55 10.81
CA ILE A 67 10.82 14.60 12.14
C ILE A 67 11.87 13.49 12.25
N LEU A 68 11.52 12.26 11.84
CA LEU A 68 12.48 11.15 11.83
C LEU A 68 13.68 11.44 10.92
N ALA A 69 13.45 11.95 9.71
CA ALA A 69 14.54 12.34 8.81
C ALA A 69 15.43 13.44 9.42
N PHE A 70 14.83 14.42 10.10
CA PHE A 70 15.57 15.47 10.81
C PHE A 70 16.42 14.90 11.95
N ILE A 71 15.86 14.03 12.80
CA ILE A 71 16.60 13.37 13.89
C ILE A 71 17.73 12.51 13.32
N CYS A 72 17.44 11.68 12.31
CA CYS A 72 18.43 10.84 11.64
C CYS A 72 19.54 11.67 10.97
N SER A 73 19.24 12.88 10.50
CA SER A 73 20.24 13.77 9.89
C SER A 73 21.29 14.28 10.89
N LYS A 74 20.99 14.25 12.19
CA LYS A 74 21.93 14.64 13.25
C LYS A 74 22.99 13.58 13.54
N VAL A 75 22.76 12.34 13.10
CA VAL A 75 23.68 11.22 13.34
C VAL A 75 24.47 10.93 12.07
N SER A 76 25.78 11.22 12.10
CA SER A 76 26.70 11.07 10.96
C SER A 76 26.77 9.64 10.40
N PHE A 77 26.53 8.61 11.21
CA PHE A 77 26.42 7.24 10.74
C PHE A 77 25.16 7.01 9.89
N LEU A 78 24.00 7.50 10.35
CA LEU A 78 22.72 7.31 9.66
C LEU A 78 22.66 8.10 8.35
N THR A 79 23.27 9.28 8.28
CA THR A 79 23.38 10.04 7.03
C THR A 79 24.23 9.33 5.99
N ARG A 80 25.36 8.73 6.40
CA ARG A 80 26.22 7.91 5.52
C ARG A 80 25.50 6.65 5.07
N PHE A 81 24.78 5.98 5.97
CA PHE A 81 23.96 4.82 5.63
C PHE A 81 22.84 5.17 4.64
N ALA A 82 22.10 6.26 4.89
CA ALA A 82 21.05 6.75 4.00
C ALA A 82 21.61 7.14 2.62
N ALA A 83 22.79 7.76 2.56
CA ALA A 83 23.47 8.08 1.31
C ALA A 83 23.89 6.80 0.55
N ALA A 84 24.42 5.80 1.25
CA ALA A 84 24.77 4.51 0.67
C ALA A 84 23.53 3.77 0.14
N MET A 85 22.42 3.80 0.87
CA MET A 85 21.12 3.27 0.45
C MET A 85 20.59 4.00 -0.78
N LYS A 86 20.58 5.35 -0.78
CA LYS A 86 20.18 6.14 -1.96
C LYS A 86 21.02 5.82 -3.19
N ALA A 87 22.33 5.71 -3.03
CA ALA A 87 23.23 5.34 -4.12
C ALA A 87 22.97 3.91 -4.62
N ALA A 88 22.70 2.96 -3.72
CA ALA A 88 22.31 1.59 -4.09
C ALA A 88 20.97 1.57 -4.84
N THR A 89 19.95 2.28 -4.36
CA THR A 89 18.64 2.39 -5.01
C THR A 89 18.76 3.06 -6.38
N ALA A 90 19.54 4.15 -6.50
CA ALA A 90 19.78 4.81 -7.78
C ALA A 90 20.42 3.86 -8.80
N ARG A 91 21.39 3.03 -8.38
CA ARG A 91 21.99 1.99 -9.23
C ARG A 91 20.99 0.90 -9.64
N SER A 92 20.16 0.43 -8.71
CA SER A 92 19.12 -0.57 -9.01
C SER A 92 18.05 -0.02 -9.97
N VAL A 93 17.62 1.23 -9.79
CA VAL A 93 16.69 1.92 -10.68
C VAL A 93 17.28 2.13 -12.07
N HIS A 94 18.57 2.52 -12.16
CA HIS A 94 19.27 2.66 -13.43
C HIS A 94 19.27 1.37 -14.26
N HIS A 95 19.41 0.21 -13.60
CA HIS A 95 19.33 -1.09 -14.27
C HIS A 95 17.92 -1.51 -14.65
N MET A 96 16.88 -0.92 -14.07
CA MET A 96 15.49 -1.33 -14.30
C MET A 96 14.68 -0.37 -15.19
N ALA A 97 15.03 0.92 -15.29
CA ALA A 97 14.17 1.91 -15.94
C ALA A 97 14.87 3.10 -16.66
N GLY A 98 16.19 3.13 -16.77
CA GLY A 98 16.88 4.30 -17.35
C GLY A 98 16.89 5.53 -16.43
N THR A 99 17.51 6.63 -16.86
CA THR A 99 17.82 7.82 -16.02
C THR A 99 16.57 8.45 -15.41
N GLY A 100 16.43 8.26 -14.09
CA GLY A 100 15.30 8.71 -13.29
C GLY A 100 14.25 7.61 -13.19
N ALA A 101 13.93 7.16 -11.98
CA ALA A 101 12.72 6.35 -11.78
C ALA A 101 11.53 7.19 -12.25
N GLY A 102 11.09 6.99 -13.50
CA GLY A 102 9.92 7.66 -14.03
C GLY A 102 8.71 7.35 -13.13
N PRO A 103 7.63 8.16 -13.21
CA PRO A 103 6.45 7.99 -12.36
C PRO A 103 5.94 6.55 -12.29
N VAL A 104 6.01 5.82 -13.41
CA VAL A 104 5.63 4.39 -13.50
C VAL A 104 6.51 3.48 -12.64
N GLY A 105 7.83 3.68 -12.63
CA GLY A 105 8.74 2.89 -11.80
C GLY A 105 8.51 3.13 -10.30
N LEU A 106 8.19 4.36 -9.92
CA LEU A 106 7.87 4.72 -8.54
C LEU A 106 6.50 4.16 -8.10
N ILE A 107 5.51 4.16 -8.98
CA ILE A 107 4.22 3.49 -8.77
C ILE A 107 4.44 1.99 -8.51
N MET A 108 5.28 1.33 -9.32
CA MET A 108 5.59 -0.10 -9.14
C MET A 108 6.29 -0.41 -7.82
N ILE A 109 7.16 0.49 -7.34
CA ILE A 109 7.81 0.35 -6.02
C ILE A 109 6.78 0.49 -4.90
N SER A 110 5.88 1.48 -5.00
CA SER A 110 4.83 1.73 -4.00
C SER A 110 3.84 0.56 -3.96
N PHE A 111 3.44 0.06 -5.14
CA PHE A 111 2.62 -1.14 -5.31
C PHE A 111 3.25 -2.41 -4.71
N GLY A 112 4.58 -2.54 -4.81
CA GLY A 112 5.29 -3.76 -4.40
C GLY A 112 5.72 -3.80 -2.94
N VAL A 113 5.73 -2.66 -2.23
CA VAL A 113 6.23 -2.57 -0.86
C VAL A 113 5.18 -1.97 0.06
N ASP A 114 4.96 -0.66 -0.04
CA ASP A 114 3.96 0.11 0.69
C ASP A 114 4.00 1.60 0.24
N PRO A 115 2.95 2.39 0.48
CA PRO A 115 2.91 3.81 0.12
C PRO A 115 3.95 4.68 0.84
N MET A 116 4.42 4.33 2.04
CA MET A 116 5.46 5.10 2.76
C MET A 116 6.82 4.92 2.10
N THR A 117 7.18 3.68 1.74
CA THR A 117 8.37 3.37 0.93
C THR A 117 8.28 4.02 -0.44
N GLY A 118 7.10 4.01 -1.05
CA GLY A 118 6.78 4.73 -2.28
C GLY A 118 7.10 6.23 -2.19
N ARG A 119 6.55 6.88 -1.16
CA ARG A 119 6.76 8.31 -0.87
C ARG A 119 8.23 8.65 -0.61
N ALA A 120 8.94 7.81 0.14
CA ALA A 120 10.36 7.99 0.43
C ALA A 120 11.22 7.88 -0.84
N THR A 121 10.90 6.92 -1.71
CA THR A 121 11.56 6.74 -3.00
C THR A 121 11.28 7.90 -3.95
N ALA A 122 10.03 8.37 -4.02
CA ALA A 122 9.68 9.53 -4.83
C ALA A 122 10.39 10.80 -4.35
N HIS A 123 10.56 10.97 -3.03
CA HIS A 123 11.38 12.06 -2.47
C HIS A 123 12.84 11.96 -2.91
N ALA A 124 13.42 10.75 -2.84
CA ALA A 124 14.80 10.51 -3.25
C ALA A 124 15.01 10.75 -4.75
N ALA A 125 13.96 10.55 -5.56
CA ALA A 125 13.92 10.89 -6.98
C ALA A 125 13.62 12.38 -7.25
N GLY A 126 13.58 13.25 -6.24
CA GLY A 126 13.41 14.69 -6.38
C GLY A 126 11.95 15.16 -6.51
N HIS A 127 10.96 14.29 -6.30
CA HIS A 127 9.56 14.69 -6.36
C HIS A 127 9.16 15.42 -5.06
N GLY A 128 8.43 16.53 -5.22
CA GLY A 128 7.87 17.31 -4.11
C GLY A 128 6.78 16.57 -3.34
N PHE A 129 6.26 17.19 -2.29
CA PHE A 129 5.24 16.60 -1.41
C PHE A 129 4.03 16.04 -2.16
N LEU A 130 3.35 16.88 -2.95
CA LEU A 130 2.13 16.51 -3.69
C LEU A 130 2.39 15.41 -4.72
N ALA A 131 3.40 15.58 -5.57
CA ALA A 131 3.73 14.61 -6.61
C ALA A 131 4.19 13.26 -6.02
N GLY A 132 4.97 13.28 -4.94
CA GLY A 132 5.45 12.08 -4.27
C GLY A 132 4.34 11.26 -3.61
N TRP A 133 3.38 11.92 -2.95
CA TRP A 133 2.22 11.23 -2.40
C TRP A 133 1.24 10.79 -3.48
N ALA A 134 1.00 11.57 -4.53
CA ALA A 134 0.16 11.16 -5.64
C ALA A 134 0.67 9.86 -6.30
N ILE A 135 1.98 9.75 -6.50
CA ILE A 135 2.65 8.55 -7.02
C ILE A 135 2.50 7.37 -6.06
N ALA A 136 2.71 7.60 -4.76
CA ALA A 136 2.60 6.55 -3.74
C ALA A 136 1.17 6.00 -3.62
N ILE A 137 0.20 6.90 -3.53
CA ILE A 137 -1.23 6.58 -3.46
C ILE A 137 -1.68 5.87 -4.73
N ALA A 138 -1.21 6.30 -5.91
CA ALA A 138 -1.53 5.62 -7.17
C ALA A 138 -1.06 4.16 -7.17
N GLY A 139 0.16 3.87 -6.69
CA GLY A 139 0.64 2.51 -6.54
C GLY A 139 -0.17 1.69 -5.54
N ASP A 140 -0.54 2.29 -4.41
CA ASP A 140 -1.33 1.60 -3.39
C ASP A 140 -2.78 1.34 -3.84
N MET A 141 -3.40 2.24 -4.59
CA MET A 141 -4.72 1.99 -5.20
C MET A 141 -4.72 0.79 -6.16
N ILE A 142 -3.64 0.61 -6.92
CA ILE A 142 -3.50 -0.55 -7.81
C ILE A 142 -3.37 -1.82 -6.95
N TYR A 143 -2.58 -1.77 -5.87
CA TYR A 143 -2.42 -2.89 -4.94
C TYR A 143 -3.74 -3.28 -4.29
N PHE A 144 -4.46 -2.28 -3.76
CA PHE A 144 -5.81 -2.43 -3.23
C PHE A 144 -6.75 -3.09 -4.24
N GLY A 145 -6.76 -2.63 -5.50
CA GLY A 145 -7.61 -3.20 -6.53
C GLY A 145 -7.35 -4.69 -6.75
N VAL A 146 -6.08 -5.08 -6.83
CA VAL A 146 -5.67 -6.49 -7.00
C VAL A 146 -6.14 -7.34 -5.81
N ILE A 147 -5.87 -6.88 -4.58
CA ILE A 147 -6.25 -7.63 -3.37
C ILE A 147 -7.77 -7.67 -3.21
N ALA A 148 -8.49 -6.57 -3.45
CA ALA A 148 -9.94 -6.50 -3.34
C ALA A 148 -10.63 -7.45 -4.32
N VAL A 149 -10.23 -7.44 -5.60
CA VAL A 149 -10.77 -8.36 -6.61
C VAL A 149 -10.44 -9.81 -6.26
N SER A 150 -9.21 -10.09 -5.83
CA SER A 150 -8.80 -11.44 -5.43
C SER A 150 -9.59 -11.95 -4.22
N THR A 151 -9.79 -11.10 -3.22
CA THR A 151 -10.55 -11.42 -2.00
C THR A 151 -12.01 -11.69 -2.33
N LEU A 152 -12.65 -10.81 -3.12
CA LEU A 152 -14.05 -10.99 -3.51
C LEU A 152 -14.24 -12.25 -4.35
N LYS A 153 -13.38 -12.48 -5.35
CA LYS A 153 -13.44 -13.70 -6.17
C LYS A 153 -13.22 -14.97 -5.33
N LEU A 154 -12.23 -14.96 -4.45
CA LEU A 154 -11.97 -16.11 -3.59
C LEU A 154 -13.16 -16.39 -2.66
N ASN A 155 -13.78 -15.34 -2.10
CA ASN A 155 -14.96 -15.49 -1.25
C ASN A 155 -16.16 -16.09 -2.00
N THR A 156 -16.30 -15.85 -3.32
CA THR A 156 -17.37 -16.51 -4.10
C THR A 156 -17.22 -18.03 -4.18
N VAL A 157 -15.98 -18.54 -4.08
CA VAL A 157 -15.66 -19.97 -4.13
C VAL A 157 -15.76 -20.60 -2.74
N ILE A 158 -15.11 -19.99 -1.75
CA ILE A 158 -15.02 -20.53 -0.39
C ILE A 158 -16.32 -20.32 0.40
N LYS A 159 -17.02 -19.20 0.15
CA LYS A 159 -18.24 -18.76 0.85
C LYS A 159 -18.09 -18.59 2.36
N ASP A 160 -16.85 -18.50 2.85
CA ASP A 160 -16.50 -18.18 4.23
C ASP A 160 -15.57 -16.96 4.25
N PRO A 161 -16.04 -15.79 4.75
CA PRO A 161 -15.23 -14.58 4.81
C PRO A 161 -13.99 -14.72 5.71
N ASN A 162 -14.07 -15.45 6.82
CA ASN A 162 -12.97 -15.59 7.76
C ASN A 162 -11.84 -16.42 7.16
N VAL A 163 -12.20 -17.55 6.53
CA VAL A 163 -11.24 -18.40 5.85
C VAL A 163 -10.65 -17.69 4.63
N THR A 164 -11.47 -16.97 3.86
CA THR A 164 -11.00 -16.17 2.72
C THR A 164 -9.97 -15.12 3.17
N MET A 165 -10.28 -14.35 4.22
CA MET A 165 -9.35 -13.36 4.77
C MET A 165 -8.03 -14.00 5.21
N MET A 166 -8.09 -15.13 5.91
CA MET A 166 -6.89 -15.85 6.36
C MET A 166 -6.02 -16.31 5.18
N ILE A 167 -6.62 -16.84 4.13
CA ILE A 167 -5.89 -17.28 2.93
C ILE A 167 -5.23 -16.10 2.22
N ILE A 168 -5.96 -15.00 2.02
CA ILE A 168 -5.40 -13.81 1.36
C ILE A 168 -4.27 -13.21 2.20
N LEU A 169 -4.43 -13.15 3.52
CA LEU A 169 -3.37 -12.71 4.44
C LEU A 169 -2.12 -13.56 4.30
N ILE A 170 -2.25 -14.89 4.36
CA ILE A 170 -1.13 -15.82 4.18
C ILE A 170 -0.48 -15.61 2.80
N ALA A 171 -1.29 -15.42 1.75
CA ALA A 171 -0.80 -15.18 0.40
C ALA A 171 -0.01 -13.87 0.30
N MET A 172 -0.47 -12.77 0.92
CA MET A 172 0.23 -11.48 0.92
C MET A 172 1.65 -11.58 1.48
N PHE A 173 1.88 -12.39 2.52
CA PHE A 173 3.22 -12.61 3.08
C PHE A 173 4.03 -13.67 2.31
N SER A 174 3.37 -14.72 1.82
CA SER A 174 4.05 -15.87 1.23
C SER A 174 4.43 -15.66 -0.23
N VAL A 175 3.56 -15.04 -1.03
CA VAL A 175 3.75 -14.87 -2.48
C VAL A 175 5.04 -14.12 -2.82
N PRO A 176 5.36 -12.97 -2.21
CA PRO A 176 6.61 -12.26 -2.52
C PRO A 176 7.85 -13.11 -2.22
N THR A 177 7.82 -13.85 -1.12
CA THR A 177 8.90 -14.75 -0.69
C THR A 177 9.08 -15.92 -1.65
N ILE A 178 7.97 -16.54 -2.07
CA ILE A 178 7.97 -17.66 -3.04
C ILE A 178 8.50 -17.19 -4.38
N ILE A 179 8.01 -16.05 -4.90
CA ILE A 179 8.49 -15.48 -6.17
C ILE A 179 10.00 -15.22 -6.11
N LYS A 180 10.48 -14.65 -5.00
CA LYS A 180 11.92 -14.41 -4.80
C LYS A 180 12.71 -15.73 -4.83
N ILE A 181 12.27 -16.75 -4.11
CA ILE A 181 12.93 -18.07 -4.07
C ILE A 181 12.96 -18.70 -5.46
N VAL A 182 11.84 -18.70 -6.18
CA VAL A 182 11.72 -19.28 -7.52
C VAL A 182 12.63 -18.56 -8.50
N ARG A 183 12.62 -17.22 -8.52
CA ARG A 183 13.49 -16.43 -9.39
C ARG A 183 14.98 -16.70 -9.11
N THR A 184 15.38 -16.78 -7.84
CA THR A 184 16.76 -17.10 -7.47
C THR A 184 17.15 -18.52 -7.89
N ARG A 185 16.25 -19.51 -7.78
CA ARG A 185 16.51 -20.88 -8.23
C ARG A 185 16.63 -21.00 -9.75
N ILE A 186 15.76 -20.34 -10.50
CA ILE A 186 15.79 -20.34 -11.98
C ILE A 186 17.09 -19.72 -12.48
N LEU A 187 17.48 -18.55 -11.93
CA LEU A 187 18.73 -17.88 -12.32
C LEU A 187 20.00 -18.67 -11.97
N ARG A 188 19.96 -19.55 -10.97
CA ARG A 188 21.07 -20.48 -10.68
C ARG A 188 21.16 -21.67 -11.64
N HIS A 189 20.08 -22.00 -12.35
CA HIS A 189 20.08 -23.07 -13.34
C HIS A 189 20.47 -22.59 -14.74
N THR A 190 20.62 -21.28 -14.95
CA THR A 190 20.99 -20.67 -16.24
C THR A 190 22.44 -20.18 -16.31
N VAL A 191 23.22 -20.42 -15.25
CA VAL A 191 24.67 -20.17 -15.15
C VAL A 191 25.35 -21.50 -14.87
#